data_AF-A0A8S3WR49-F1
#
_entry.id   AF-A0A8S3WR49-F1
#
_cell.length_a   1.000
_cell.length_b   1.000
_cell.length_c   1.000
_cell.angle_alpha   90.00
_cell.angle_beta   90.00
_cell.angle_gamma   90.00
#
_symmetry.space_group_name_H-M   'P 1'
#
loop_
_entity.id
_entity.type
_entity.pdbx_description
1 polymer ?
#
loop_
_entity_poly.entity_id
_entity_poly.type
_entity_poly.pdbx_seq_one_letter_code
_entity_poly.pdbx_strand_id
1 'polypeptide(L)' 'MVVSRRKTKINVECKVLTALSFYATERQAIINGFSNKYGFPGCLGWIDSTHVAMIRPTEHEERFFNRKHYHSRSVQIINM' A
#
# COMPACT_ATOMS: atom_id res chain seq x y z
N MET A 1 14.13 4.44 -20.22
CA MET A 1 14.44 3.81 -18.91
C MET A 1 13.23 2.98 -18.48
N VAL A 2 13.22 1.68 -18.81
CA VAL A 2 12.12 0.77 -18.45
C VAL A 2 12.22 0.51 -16.95
N VAL A 3 11.35 1.12 -16.16
CA VAL A 3 11.22 0.80 -14.73
C VAL A 3 10.65 -0.61 -14.65
N SER A 4 11.52 -1.60 -14.51
CA SER A 4 11.15 -2.98 -14.22
C SER A 4 10.24 -2.96 -13.00
N ARG A 5 8.95 -3.24 -13.21
CA ARG A 5 8.02 -3.51 -12.11
C ARG A 5 8.54 -4.78 -11.45
N ARG A 6 9.36 -4.63 -10.40
CA ARG A 6 9.57 -5.72 -9.45
C ARG A 6 8.20 -6.02 -8.88
N LYS A 7 7.51 -7.00 -9.47
CA LYS A 7 6.37 -7.65 -8.82
C LYS A 7 6.97 -8.27 -7.56
N THR A 8 6.91 -7.57 -6.45
CA THR A 8 7.09 -8.21 -5.15
C THR A 8 6.10 -9.36 -5.16
N LYS A 9 6.61 -10.60 -5.11
CA LYS A 9 5.80 -11.82 -4.95
C LYS A 9 5.23 -11.83 -3.52
N ILE A 10 4.51 -10.77 -3.16
CA ILE A 10 3.68 -10.76 -1.97
C ILE A 10 2.36 -11.33 -2.46
N ASN A 11 2.10 -12.56 -2.01
CA ASN A 11 0.92 -13.32 -2.41
C ASN A 11 -0.35 -12.49 -2.17
N VAL A 12 -1.36 -12.64 -3.02
CA VAL A 12 -2.64 -11.92 -2.91
C VAL A 12 -3.27 -12.19 -1.54
N GLU A 13 -3.02 -13.37 -0.99
CA GLU A 13 -3.34 -13.75 0.39
C GLU A 13 -2.77 -12.79 1.43
N CYS A 14 -1.51 -12.36 1.31
CA CYS A 14 -0.94 -11.39 2.26
C CYS A 14 -1.66 -10.03 2.20
N LYS A 15 -2.17 -9.63 1.02
CA LYS A 15 -2.94 -8.38 0.87
C LYS A 15 -4.32 -8.47 1.51
N VAL A 16 -4.98 -9.62 1.36
CA VAL A 16 -6.32 -9.90 1.93
C VAL A 16 -6.22 -10.12 3.45
N LEU A 17 -5.19 -10.80 3.94
CA LEU A 17 -4.95 -11.04 5.36
C LEU A 17 -4.69 -9.74 6.14
N THR A 18 -3.99 -8.74 5.57
CA THR A 18 -3.82 -7.41 6.19
C THR A 18 -5.16 -6.65 6.31
N ALA A 19 -6.10 -6.84 5.38
CA ALA A 19 -7.41 -6.22 5.43
C ALA A 19 -8.34 -6.89 6.47
N LEU A 20 -8.37 -8.23 6.53
CA LEU A 20 -9.18 -8.99 7.50
C LEU A 20 -8.67 -8.84 8.95
N SER A 21 -7.35 -8.78 9.15
CA SER A 21 -6.74 -8.57 10.46
C SER A 21 -6.94 -7.17 11.04
N PHE A 22 -7.49 -6.23 10.27
CA PHE A 22 -7.94 -4.94 10.79
C PHE A 22 -9.16 -5.09 11.72
N TYR A 23 -9.92 -6.19 11.60
CA TYR A 23 -11.17 -6.43 12.34
C TYR A 23 -11.04 -7.39 13.53
N ALA A 24 -9.89 -8.06 13.73
CA ALA A 24 -9.76 -9.15 14.71
C ALA A 24 -8.67 -8.93 15.77
N THR A 25 -8.90 -9.54 16.94
CA THR A 25 -8.08 -9.61 18.17
C THR A 25 -6.65 -10.14 17.99
N GLU A 26 -6.28 -10.62 16.81
CA GLU A 26 -4.97 -11.27 16.52
C GLU A 26 -3.92 -10.32 15.91
N ARG A 27 -4.20 -9.02 15.84
CA ARG A 27 -3.32 -8.00 15.24
C ARG A 27 -1.88 -8.08 15.75
N GLN A 28 -1.68 -8.33 17.05
CA GLN A 28 -0.36 -8.37 17.66
C GLN A 28 0.45 -9.59 17.20
N ALA A 29 -0.19 -10.74 16.99
CA ALA A 29 0.49 -11.93 16.47
C ALA A 29 1.00 -11.70 15.05
N ILE A 30 0.22 -10.99 14.22
CA ILE A 30 0.60 -10.64 12.84
C ILE A 30 1.72 -9.61 12.82
N ILE A 31 1.64 -8.56 13.64
CA ILE A 31 2.73 -7.56 13.78
C ILE A 31 4.03 -8.25 14.21
N ASN A 32 3.97 -9.12 15.21
CA ASN A 32 5.13 -9.85 15.71
C ASN A 32 5.70 -10.79 14.62
N GLY A 33 4.84 -11.52 13.92
CA GLY A 33 5.23 -12.39 12.81
C GLY A 33 5.86 -11.62 11.64
N PHE A 34 5.30 -10.46 11.28
CA PHE A 34 5.82 -9.59 10.24
C PHE A 34 7.17 -8.98 10.63
N SER A 35 7.29 -8.49 11.87
CA SER A 35 8.54 -7.98 12.43
C SER A 35 9.64 -9.05 12.41
N ASN A 36 9.32 -10.29 12.82
CA ASN A 36 10.29 -11.39 12.82
C ASN A 36 10.75 -11.77 11.40
N LYS A 37 9.85 -11.68 10.41
CA LYS A 37 10.14 -12.07 9.04
C LYS A 37 10.83 -10.99 8.21
N TYR A 38 10.50 -9.72 8.43
CA TYR A 38 10.95 -8.60 7.59
C TYR A 38 11.77 -7.55 8.34
N GLY A 39 11.89 -7.64 9.67
CA GLY A 39 12.68 -6.72 10.48
C GLY A 39 12.04 -5.34 10.70
N PHE A 40 10.74 -5.19 10.41
CA PHE A 40 10.01 -3.93 10.57
C PHE A 40 9.02 -4.02 11.75
N PRO A 41 9.42 -3.56 12.96
CA PRO A 41 8.56 -3.62 14.15
C PRO A 41 7.37 -2.68 14.03
N GLY A 42 6.23 -3.08 14.63
CA GLY A 42 4.99 -2.29 14.63
C GLY A 42 4.26 -2.24 13.30
N CYS A 43 4.76 -2.92 12.26
CA CYS A 43 4.13 -2.97 10.94
C CYS A 43 3.24 -4.21 10.82
N LEU A 44 2.00 -4.03 10.35
CA LEU A 44 1.08 -5.13 10.05
C LEU A 44 1.36 -5.78 8.67
N GLY A 45 1.92 -4.98 7.75
CA GLY A 45 2.17 -5.40 6.37
C GLY A 45 2.33 -4.22 5.42
N TRP A 46 2.53 -4.53 4.13
CA TRP A 46 2.62 -3.54 3.05
C TRP A 46 1.50 -3.75 2.05
N ILE A 47 0.89 -2.65 1.62
CA ILE A 47 -0.20 -2.65 0.64
C ILE A 47 0.23 -1.80 -0.56
N ASP A 48 0.16 -2.39 -1.75
CA ASP A 48 0.36 -1.63 -2.99
C ASP A 48 -0.94 -0.89 -3.34
N SER A 49 -0.93 0.44 -3.28
CA SER A 49 -2.03 1.28 -3.77
C SER A 49 -1.94 1.49 -5.29
N THR A 50 -3.07 1.79 -5.93
CA THR A 50 -3.10 2.16 -7.35
C THR A 50 -3.14 3.68 -7.49
N HIS A 51 -2.33 4.24 -8.41
CA HIS A 51 -2.40 5.66 -8.76
C HIS A 51 -3.45 5.90 -9.84
N VAL A 52 -4.51 6.66 -9.51
CA VAL A 52 -5.50 7.13 -10.48
C VAL A 52 -5.08 8.51 -10.96
N ALA A 53 -4.98 8.67 -12.28
CA ALA A 53 -4.65 9.96 -12.89
C ALA A 53 -5.80 10.96 -12.69
N MET A 54 -5.45 12.22 -12.47
CA MET A 54 -6.42 13.29 -12.23
C MET A 54 -6.01 14.54 -12.99
N ILE A 55 -6.97 15.44 -13.21
CA ILE A 55 -6.70 16.79 -13.72
C ILE A 55 -5.84 17.52 -12.68
N ARG A 56 -4.95 18.42 -13.14
CA ARG A 56 -4.12 19.27 -12.29
C ARG A 56 -5.01 20.00 -11.26
N PRO A 57 -4.86 19.73 -9.96
CA PRO A 57 -5.63 20.43 -8.94
C PRO A 57 -5.09 21.84 -8.77
N THR A 58 -5.99 22.78 -8.48
CA THR A 58 -5.68 24.19 -8.22
C THR A 58 -5.12 24.42 -6.82
N GLU A 59 -5.44 23.52 -5.88
CA GLU A 59 -4.96 23.56 -4.49
C GLU A 59 -3.96 22.43 -4.24
N HIS A 60 -2.88 22.74 -3.54
CA HIS A 60 -1.87 21.77 -3.10
C HIS A 60 -1.38 20.82 -4.19
N GLU A 61 -1.16 21.36 -5.39
CA GLU A 61 -0.72 20.63 -6.57
C GLU A 61 0.49 19.73 -6.30
N GLU A 62 1.44 20.24 -5.51
CA GLU A 62 2.67 19.55 -5.12
C GLU A 62 2.41 18.19 -4.47
N ARG A 63 1.24 17.99 -3.86
CA ARG A 63 0.86 16.73 -3.19
C ARG A 63 0.39 15.65 -4.16
N PHE A 64 0.01 16.03 -5.37
CA PHE A 64 -0.55 15.11 -6.37
C PHE A 64 0.42 14.85 -7.53
N PHE A 65 1.51 15.62 -7.62
CA PHE A 65 2.53 15.43 -8.63
C PHE A 65 3.39 14.20 -8.34
N ASN A 66 3.48 13.27 -9.29
CA ASN A 66 4.22 12.03 -9.13
C ASN A 66 5.57 12.03 -9.89
N ARG A 67 6.42 11.03 -9.59
CA ARG A 67 7.71 10.82 -10.30
C ARG A 67 7.58 10.63 -11.81
N LYS A 68 6.39 10.27 -12.31
CA LYS A 68 6.12 10.08 -13.75
C LYS A 68 5.63 11.36 -14.42
N HIS A 69 5.75 12.51 -13.75
CA HIS A 69 5.40 13.83 -14.25
C HIS A 69 3.92 14.00 -14.63
N TYR A 70 3.01 13.36 -13.90
CA TYR A 70 1.56 13.62 -13.99
C TYR A 70 0.90 13.67 -12.61
N HIS A 71 -0.32 14.19 -12.56
CA HIS A 71 -1.08 14.35 -11.33
C HIS A 71 -1.91 13.11 -11.06
N SER A 72 -1.79 12.56 -9.85
CA SER A 72 -2.45 11.32 -9.48
C SER A 72 -2.69 11.20 -7.99
N ARG A 73 -3.72 10.44 -7.60
CA ARG A 73 -3.97 10.07 -6.21
C ARG A 73 -3.78 8.57 -6.01
N SER A 74 -3.10 8.20 -4.92
CA SER A 74 -3.08 6.82 -4.45
C SER A 74 -4.46 6.46 -3.89
N VAL A 75 -5.08 5.42 -4.44
CA VAL A 75 -6.38 4.89 -4.00
C VAL A 75 -6.28 3.41 -3.64
N GLN A 76 -7.13 3.00 -2.70
CA GLN A 76 -7.33 1.61 -2.30
C GLN A 76 -8.82 1.37 -2.15
N ILE A 77 -9.32 0.28 -2.73
CA ILE A 77 -10.71 -0.15 -2.55
C ILE A 77 -10.79 -0.87 -1.22
N ILE A 78 -11.75 -0.45 -0.39
CA ILE A 78 -12.15 -1.16 0.82
C ILE A 78 -13.52 -1.75 0.50
N ASN A 79 -13.62 -3.07 0.53
CA ASN A 79 -14.92 -3.73 0.42
C ASN A 79 -15.50 -3.83 1.84
N MET A 80 -16.75 -3.39 2.00
CA MET A 80 -17.51 -3.56 3.24
C MET A 80 -18.12 -4.95 3.32
#